data_AF-A0AAV8Y4Y3-F1
#
_entry.id   AF-A0AAV8Y4Y3-F1
#
_cell.length_a   1.000
_cell.length_b   1.000
_cell.length_c   1.000
_cell.angle_alpha   90.00
_cell.angle_beta   90.00
_cell.angle_gamma   90.00
#
_symmetry.space_group_name_H-M   'P 1'
#
loop_
_entity.id
_entity.type
_entity.pdbx_description
1 polymer ?
#
loop_
_entity_poly.entity_id
_entity_poly.type
_entity_poly.pdbx_seq_one_letter_code
_entity_poly.pdbx_strand_id
1 'polypeptide(L)'
;MSSHKCQIICPPIVYIRSDIDKPVVHKLKDIIRRRNGQIVETEDTATHIIYGSVDPLKEEYGRPVIKRDKMVMMHWYYFPNSFDTWVNLETAGLDGLSMDSNPSPHSGPWRVTYTWVFDTDQYNEWMAEEDYEVDESGIKKVHPKLMSVEDLMNPSEDRNK
;
A
#
# COMPACT_ATOMS: atom_id res chain seq x y z
N MET A 1 -4.44 24.49 8.33
CA MET A 1 -3.13 24.48 7.63
C MET A 1 -2.65 23.04 7.62
N SER A 2 -2.93 22.31 6.53
CA SER A 2 -2.56 20.91 6.43
C SER A 2 -1.06 20.82 6.20
N SER A 3 -0.34 20.26 7.18
CA SER A 3 1.09 20.03 7.13
C SER A 3 1.38 19.02 6.03
N HIS A 4 1.68 19.52 4.83
CA HIS A 4 2.25 18.71 3.76
C HIS A 4 3.68 18.37 4.19
N LYS A 5 3.83 17.29 4.95
CA LYS A 5 5.13 16.65 5.10
C LYS A 5 5.53 16.21 3.70
N CYS A 6 6.45 16.97 3.11
CA CYS A 6 7.33 16.46 2.09
C CYS A 6 7.90 15.17 2.67
N GLN A 7 7.39 14.01 2.23
CA GLN A 7 8.01 12.74 2.60
C GLN A 7 9.38 12.77 1.92
N ILE A 8 10.39 13.21 2.66
CA ILE A 8 11.75 12.81 2.36
C ILE A 8 11.68 11.28 2.37
N ILE A 9 11.78 10.67 1.19
CA ILE A 9 11.78 9.22 1.05
C ILE A 9 13.08 8.74 1.69
N CYS A 10 13.03 8.48 3.00
CA CYS A 10 14.10 7.82 3.70
C CYS A 10 14.10 6.36 3.22
N PRO A 11 15.26 5.82 2.83
CA PRO A 11 15.33 4.43 2.44
C PRO A 11 14.81 3.52 3.56
N PRO A 12 14.06 2.45 3.24
CA PRO A 12 13.46 1.61 4.27
C PRO A 12 14.55 0.87 5.06
N ILE A 13 14.38 0.83 6.37
CA ILE A 13 15.15 -0.03 7.29
C ILE A 13 14.32 -1.28 7.53
N VAL A 14 14.81 -2.41 7.01
CA VAL A 14 14.03 -3.65 6.83
C VAL A 14 14.56 -4.75 7.73
N TYR A 15 13.67 -5.32 8.54
CA TYR A 15 13.87 -6.60 9.20
C TYR A 15 13.12 -7.69 8.42
N ILE A 16 13.76 -8.84 8.19
CA ILE A 16 13.16 -9.97 7.49
C ILE A 16 12.95 -11.08 8.50
N ARG A 17 11.70 -11.51 8.70
CA ARG A 17 11.37 -12.55 9.68
C ARG A 17 12.07 -13.87 9.35
N SER A 18 12.44 -14.60 10.40
CA SER A 18 13.20 -15.85 10.32
C SER A 18 12.41 -17.04 9.78
N ASP A 19 11.08 -16.94 9.69
CA ASP A 19 10.16 -17.95 9.16
C ASP A 19 10.04 -17.92 7.63
N ILE A 20 10.66 -16.95 6.95
CA ILE A 20 10.72 -16.89 5.49
C ILE A 20 11.82 -17.82 4.96
N ASP A 21 11.48 -18.57 3.90
CA ASP A 21 12.39 -19.51 3.26
C ASP A 21 13.73 -18.88 2.82
N LYS A 22 14.84 -19.57 3.11
CA LYS A 22 16.20 -19.06 2.84
C LYS A 22 16.44 -18.57 1.41
N PRO A 23 15.98 -19.27 0.34
CA PRO A 23 16.13 -18.77 -1.04
C PRO A 23 15.39 -17.44 -1.28
N VAL A 24 14.20 -17.29 -0.68
CA VAL A 24 13.42 -16.04 -0.74
C VAL A 24 14.16 -14.93 0.00
N VAL A 25 14.67 -15.20 1.22
CA VAL A 25 15.46 -14.24 1.99
C VAL A 25 16.67 -13.74 1.21
N HIS A 26 17.40 -14.62 0.52
CA HIS A 26 18.54 -14.22 -0.31
C HIS A 26 18.14 -13.21 -1.38
N LYS A 27 17.08 -13.52 -2.14
CA LYS A 27 16.53 -12.63 -3.17
C LYS A 27 16.05 -11.29 -2.60
N LEU A 28 15.36 -11.31 -1.46
CA LEU A 28 14.91 -10.09 -0.78
C LEU A 28 16.08 -9.19 -0.39
N LYS A 29 17.12 -9.76 0.24
CA LYS A 29 18.31 -9.01 0.66
C LYS A 29 19.02 -8.37 -0.54
N ASP A 30 19.08 -9.05 -1.68
CA ASP A 30 19.69 -8.52 -2.90
C ASP A 30 18.90 -7.35 -3.49
N ILE A 31 17.58 -7.46 -3.54
CA ILE A 31 16.70 -6.38 -4.01
C ILE A 31 16.80 -5.16 -3.10
N ILE A 32 16.64 -5.34 -1.79
CA ILE A 32 16.63 -4.24 -0.81
C ILE A 32 17.91 -3.41 -0.92
N ARG A 33 19.08 -4.06 -1.00
CA ARG A 33 20.37 -3.37 -1.16
C ARG A 33 20.48 -2.62 -2.48
N ARG A 34 20.03 -3.23 -3.58
CA ARG A 34 20.03 -2.61 -4.91
C ARG A 34 19.13 -1.36 -4.95
N ARG A 35 18.08 -1.34 -4.13
CA ARG A 35 17.12 -0.24 -3.96
C ARG A 35 17.50 0.75 -2.86
N ASN A 36 18.75 0.72 -2.40
CA ASN A 36 19.31 1.55 -1.34
C ASN A 36 18.64 1.40 0.04
N GLY A 37 17.83 0.36 0.26
CA GLY A 37 17.29 0.02 1.58
C GLY A 37 18.36 -0.55 2.51
N GLN A 38 18.11 -0.43 3.81
CA GLN A 38 18.97 -0.95 4.88
C GLN A 38 18.36 -2.23 5.45
N ILE A 39 19.20 -3.20 5.83
CA ILE A 39 18.76 -4.44 6.45
C ILE A 39 19.27 -4.46 7.89
N VAL A 40 18.40 -4.78 8.84
CA VAL A 40 18.71 -4.94 10.25
C VAL A 40 18.37 -6.34 10.72
N GLU A 41 19.02 -6.78 11.80
CA GLU A 41 18.86 -8.12 12.35
C GLU A 41 17.77 -8.20 13.46
N THR A 42 17.22 -7.04 13.88
CA THR A 42 16.21 -6.94 14.95
C THR A 42 15.08 -5.99 14.56
N GLU A 43 13.88 -6.21 15.11
CA GLU A 43 12.71 -5.35 14.87
C GLU A 43 12.81 -3.95 15.50
N ASP A 44 13.59 -3.80 16.58
CA ASP A 44 13.65 -2.57 17.41
C ASP A 44 13.92 -1.27 16.64
N THR A 45 14.71 -1.35 15.56
CA THR A 45 15.07 -0.20 14.72
C THR A 45 14.48 -0.30 13.32
N ALA A 46 13.68 -1.32 13.04
CA ALA A 46 13.08 -1.53 11.74
C ALA A 46 11.96 -0.52 11.51
N THR A 47 11.90 -0.01 10.29
CA THR A 47 10.73 0.73 9.77
C THR A 47 9.77 -0.21 9.04
N HIS A 48 10.28 -1.34 8.55
CA HIS A 48 9.55 -2.34 7.79
C HIS A 48 9.91 -3.74 8.30
N ILE A 49 8.90 -4.55 8.56
CA ILE A 49 9.00 -5.95 8.97
C ILE A 49 8.40 -6.79 7.85
N ILE A 50 9.22 -7.65 7.25
CA ILE A 50 8.80 -8.49 6.12
C ILE A 50 8.21 -9.79 6.63
N TYR A 51 6.95 -10.02 6.26
CA TYR A 51 6.19 -11.24 6.45
C TYR A 51 6.19 -12.12 5.19
N GLY A 52 5.71 -13.36 5.33
CA GLY A 52 5.44 -14.26 4.21
C GLY A 52 4.48 -13.65 3.18
N SER A 53 4.35 -14.30 2.02
CA SER A 53 3.32 -13.91 1.05
C SER A 53 1.93 -14.25 1.57
N VAL A 54 0.97 -13.40 1.24
CA VAL A 54 -0.46 -13.68 1.32
C VAL A 54 -1.01 -13.55 -0.08
N ASP A 55 -1.98 -14.41 -0.44
CA ASP A 55 -2.65 -14.29 -1.73
C ASP A 55 -3.37 -12.94 -1.81
N PRO A 56 -3.23 -12.17 -2.91
CA PRO A 56 -3.99 -10.94 -3.12
C PRO A 56 -5.50 -11.20 -3.03
N LEU A 57 -6.24 -10.26 -2.45
CA LEU A 57 -7.69 -10.37 -2.40
C LEU A 57 -8.26 -10.03 -3.78
N LYS A 58 -9.22 -10.83 -4.26
CA LYS A 58 -9.82 -10.66 -5.60
C LYS A 58 -10.54 -9.33 -5.79
N GLU A 59 -10.88 -8.65 -4.70
CA GLU A 59 -11.63 -7.40 -4.67
C GLU A 59 -10.72 -6.17 -4.60
N GLU A 60 -9.40 -6.32 -4.64
CA GLU A 60 -8.45 -5.20 -4.55
C GLU A 60 -8.24 -4.52 -5.91
N TYR A 61 -9.00 -3.46 -6.20
CA TYR A 61 -8.85 -2.70 -7.44
C TYR A 61 -8.11 -1.37 -7.26
N GLY A 62 -8.64 -0.49 -6.40
CA GLY A 62 -8.08 0.84 -6.23
C GLY A 62 -8.67 1.58 -5.05
N ARG A 63 -8.05 2.70 -4.68
CA ARG A 63 -8.56 3.59 -3.63
C ARG A 63 -8.39 5.06 -3.99
N PRO A 64 -9.34 5.93 -3.62
CA PRO A 64 -9.18 7.36 -3.78
C PRO A 64 -8.18 7.90 -2.74
N VAL A 65 -7.21 8.69 -3.20
CA VAL A 65 -6.14 9.25 -2.34
C VAL A 65 -6.40 10.72 -2.03
N ILE A 66 -6.61 11.54 -3.08
CA ILE A 66 -6.71 13.00 -2.97
C ILE A 66 -7.85 13.50 -3.83
N LYS A 67 -8.76 14.30 -3.26
CA LYS A 67 -9.79 15.03 -4.01
C LYS A 67 -9.36 16.48 -4.23
N ARG A 68 -9.51 16.97 -5.46
CA ARG A 68 -9.31 18.37 -5.85
C ARG A 68 -10.41 18.77 -6.83
N ASP A 69 -11.28 19.68 -6.41
CA ASP A 69 -12.46 20.10 -7.17
C ASP A 69 -13.32 18.90 -7.62
N LYS A 70 -13.52 18.74 -8.94
CA LYS A 70 -14.25 17.63 -9.57
C LYS A 70 -13.35 16.44 -9.93
N MET A 71 -12.10 16.45 -9.51
CA MET A 71 -11.13 15.39 -9.80
C MET A 71 -10.75 14.64 -8.52
N VAL A 72 -10.54 13.34 -8.64
CA VAL A 72 -9.95 12.52 -7.59
C VAL A 72 -8.73 11.78 -8.15
N MET A 73 -7.65 11.77 -7.39
CA MET A 73 -6.49 10.94 -7.68
C MET A 73 -6.79 9.53 -7.18
N MET A 74 -6.79 8.59 -8.11
CA MET A 74 -6.95 7.17 -7.88
C MET A 74 -5.58 6.52 -7.81
N HIS A 75 -5.41 5.74 -6.76
CA HIS A 75 -4.30 4.81 -6.64
C HIS A 75 -4.79 3.39 -6.98
N TRP A 76 -4.02 2.69 -7.78
CA TRP A 76 -4.34 1.35 -8.28
C TRP A 76 -3.54 0.32 -7.49
N TYR A 77 -4.24 -0.62 -6.86
CA TYR A 77 -3.59 -1.60 -5.99
C TYR A 77 -2.51 -2.38 -6.71
N TYR A 78 -1.37 -2.58 -6.03
CA TYR A 78 -0.21 -3.30 -6.55
C TYR A 78 0.50 -2.63 -7.73
N PHE A 79 0.14 -1.38 -8.03
CA PHE A 79 0.90 -0.49 -8.89
C PHE A 79 1.58 0.59 -8.04
N PRO A 80 2.76 1.06 -8.45
CA PRO A 80 3.46 2.10 -7.70
C PRO A 80 2.70 3.43 -7.78
N ASN A 81 2.95 4.33 -6.83
CA ASN A 81 2.28 5.63 -6.75
C ASN A 81 2.51 6.50 -7.99
N SER A 82 3.59 6.28 -8.75
CA SER A 82 3.79 6.95 -10.04
C SER A 82 2.74 6.61 -11.11
N PHE A 83 1.94 5.55 -10.91
CA PHE A 83 0.84 5.15 -11.80
C PHE A 83 -0.52 5.73 -11.36
N ASP A 84 -0.56 6.49 -10.27
CA ASP A 84 -1.78 7.13 -9.80
C ASP A 84 -2.34 8.07 -10.89
N THR A 85 -3.64 8.01 -11.13
CA THR A 85 -4.29 8.80 -12.19
C THR A 85 -5.37 9.72 -11.64
N TRP A 86 -5.49 10.90 -12.24
CA TRP A 86 -6.60 11.81 -11.97
C TRP A 86 -7.82 11.40 -12.78
N VAL A 87 -8.92 11.08 -12.10
CA VAL A 87 -10.22 10.78 -12.73
C VAL A 87 -11.23 11.86 -12.36
N ASN A 88 -12.15 12.14 -13.28
CA ASN A 88 -13.26 13.04 -13.02
C ASN A 88 -14.35 12.29 -12.24
N LEU A 89 -14.82 12.85 -11.12
CA LEU A 89 -15.79 12.21 -10.24
C LEU A 89 -17.08 11.83 -10.97
N GLU A 90 -17.62 12.76 -11.76
CA GLU A 90 -18.89 12.59 -12.47
C GLU A 90 -18.78 11.54 -13.56
N THR A 91 -17.70 11.59 -14.35
CA THR A 91 -17.46 10.61 -15.42
C THR A 91 -17.17 9.22 -14.89
N ALA A 92 -16.54 9.11 -13.71
CA ALA A 92 -16.28 7.84 -13.04
C ALA A 92 -17.46 7.36 -12.17
N GLY A 93 -18.56 8.13 -12.09
CA GLY A 93 -19.70 7.85 -11.23
C GLY A 93 -19.40 7.93 -9.72
N LEU A 94 -18.26 8.50 -9.33
CA LEU A 94 -17.75 8.54 -7.95
C LEU A 94 -18.27 9.74 -7.14
N ASP A 95 -19.32 10.41 -7.59
CA ASP A 95 -19.84 11.64 -6.99
C ASP A 95 -20.28 11.49 -5.53
N GLY A 96 -20.72 10.27 -5.17
CA GLY A 96 -21.14 9.90 -3.81
C GLY A 96 -20.01 9.49 -2.88
N LEU A 97 -18.74 9.44 -3.33
CA LEU A 97 -17.63 9.04 -2.47
C LEU A 97 -17.38 10.05 -1.35
N SER A 98 -17.58 9.63 -0.10
CA SER A 98 -17.10 10.38 1.06
C SER A 98 -15.60 10.20 1.20
N MET A 99 -14.87 11.32 1.18
CA MET A 99 -13.42 11.38 1.43
C MET A 99 -13.07 11.63 2.90
N ASP A 100 -14.08 11.70 3.78
CA ASP A 100 -13.93 12.21 5.14
C ASP A 100 -13.28 11.20 6.10
N SER A 101 -13.24 9.93 5.72
CA SER A 101 -12.58 8.85 6.46
C SER A 101 -11.10 8.77 6.11
N ASN A 102 -10.31 9.79 6.44
CA ASN A 102 -8.86 9.58 6.42
C ASN A 102 -8.48 8.56 7.49
N PRO A 103 -7.77 7.47 7.14
CA PRO A 103 -7.29 6.53 8.13
C PRO A 103 -6.42 7.30 9.14
N SER A 104 -6.46 6.83 10.39
CA SER A 104 -5.55 7.37 11.41
C SER A 104 -4.11 7.23 10.90
N PRO A 105 -3.22 8.20 11.19
CA PRO A 105 -1.83 8.09 10.78
C PRO A 105 -1.25 6.74 11.23
N HIS A 106 -0.58 6.04 10.32
CA HIS A 106 0.08 4.78 10.64
C HIS A 106 1.06 4.97 11.80
N SER A 107 1.06 4.04 12.75
CA SER A 107 1.93 4.08 13.93
C SER A 107 2.80 2.84 14.01
N GLY A 108 4.09 3.03 14.27
CA GLY A 108 5.05 1.94 14.37
C GLY A 108 5.62 1.49 13.02
N PRO A 109 6.30 0.33 12.98
CA PRO A 109 6.85 -0.22 11.75
C PRO A 109 5.75 -0.78 10.85
N TRP A 110 5.92 -0.62 9.54
CA TRP A 110 5.08 -1.27 8.55
C TRP A 110 5.31 -2.77 8.57
N ARG A 111 4.24 -3.55 8.70
CA ARG A 111 4.29 -5.00 8.58
C ARG A 111 3.74 -5.36 7.21
N VAL A 112 4.59 -5.81 6.30
CA VAL A 112 4.22 -6.00 4.89
C VAL A 112 4.64 -7.38 4.40
N THR A 113 3.88 -7.95 3.47
CA THR A 113 4.27 -9.19 2.78
C THR A 113 5.54 -9.00 1.95
N TYR A 114 6.32 -10.07 1.76
CA TYR A 114 7.54 -9.98 0.95
C TYR A 114 7.31 -9.58 -0.51
N THR A 115 6.07 -9.71 -1.01
CA THR A 115 5.70 -9.26 -2.36
C THR A 115 5.89 -7.76 -2.54
N TRP A 116 5.81 -6.96 -1.47
CA TRP A 116 6.16 -5.53 -1.47
C TRP A 116 7.57 -5.27 -2.02
N VAL A 117 8.54 -6.11 -1.63
CA VAL A 117 9.93 -6.02 -2.11
C VAL A 117 10.06 -6.52 -3.55
N PHE A 118 9.35 -7.58 -3.92
CA PHE A 118 9.41 -8.12 -5.29
C PHE A 118 8.82 -7.15 -6.30
N ASP A 119 7.69 -6.56 -5.98
CA ASP A 119 7.04 -5.58 -6.85
C ASP A 119 7.85 -4.28 -6.89
N THR A 120 8.52 -3.92 -5.78
CA THR A 120 9.52 -2.84 -5.79
C THR A 120 10.63 -3.09 -6.83
N ASP A 121 11.12 -4.34 -6.94
CA ASP A 121 12.12 -4.67 -7.95
C ASP A 121 11.57 -4.57 -9.37
N GLN A 122 10.36 -5.08 -9.57
CA GLN A 122 9.66 -5.10 -10.86
C GLN A 122 9.39 -3.68 -11.38
N TYR A 123 8.87 -2.80 -10.53
CA TYR A 123 8.48 -1.44 -10.92
C TYR A 123 9.60 -0.42 -10.79
N ASN A 124 10.74 -0.79 -10.21
CA ASN A 124 11.87 0.11 -9.98
C ASN A 124 11.49 1.32 -9.10
N GLU A 125 10.57 1.11 -8.15
CA GLU A 125 10.00 2.11 -7.26
C GLU A 125 9.55 1.44 -5.95
N TRP A 126 9.73 2.09 -4.80
CA TRP A 126 9.19 1.56 -3.54
C TRP A 126 7.65 1.60 -3.57
N MET A 127 7.03 0.45 -3.34
CA MET A 127 5.57 0.30 -3.41
C MET A 127 4.87 0.93 -2.18
N ALA A 128 3.58 1.26 -2.31
CA ALA A 128 2.76 1.72 -1.18
C ALA A 128 2.62 0.61 -0.13
N GLU A 129 3.00 0.86 1.12
CA GLU A 129 3.00 -0.16 2.17
C GLU A 129 1.59 -0.66 2.50
N GLU A 130 0.58 0.22 2.44
CA GLU A 130 -0.84 -0.09 2.68
C GLU A 130 -1.38 -1.20 1.75
N ASP A 131 -0.76 -1.39 0.58
CA ASP A 131 -1.15 -2.41 -0.40
C ASP A 131 -0.67 -3.79 0.00
N TYR A 132 0.25 -3.90 0.94
CA TYR A 132 0.89 -5.14 1.34
C TYR A 132 0.79 -5.37 2.85
N GLU A 133 0.08 -4.49 3.56
CA GLU A 133 0.03 -4.48 5.01
C GLU A 133 -0.64 -5.74 5.57
N VAL A 134 -0.02 -6.30 6.61
CA VAL A 134 -0.54 -7.41 7.40
C VAL A 134 -0.59 -7.03 8.87
N ASP A 135 -1.42 -7.71 9.64
CA ASP A 135 -1.40 -7.61 11.09
C ASP A 135 -0.23 -8.39 11.71
N GLU A 136 -0.13 -8.40 13.04
CA GLU A 136 0.94 -9.09 13.76
C GLU A 136 0.95 -10.61 13.53
N SER A 137 -0.20 -11.19 13.19
CA SER A 137 -0.39 -12.61 12.87
C SER A 137 -0.13 -12.92 11.39
N GLY A 138 0.21 -11.92 10.58
CA GLY A 138 0.47 -12.08 9.14
C GLY A 138 -0.81 -12.14 8.31
N ILE A 139 -1.96 -11.73 8.84
CA ILE A 139 -3.22 -11.69 8.11
C ILE A 139 -3.30 -10.35 7.36
N LYS A 140 -3.64 -10.40 6.07
CA LYS A 140 -3.80 -9.22 5.21
C LYS A 140 -4.78 -8.21 5.81
N LYS A 141 -4.36 -6.95 5.90
CA LYS A 141 -5.24 -5.84 6.27
C LYS A 141 -5.89 -5.26 5.02
N VAL A 142 -7.20 -5.05 5.09
CA VAL A 142 -7.96 -4.38 4.03
C VAL A 142 -7.97 -2.88 4.33
N HIS A 143 -7.54 -2.09 3.35
CA HIS A 143 -7.58 -0.63 3.51
C HIS A 143 -9.04 -0.13 3.55
N PRO A 144 -9.39 0.79 4.46
CA PRO A 144 -10.78 1.23 4.62
C PRO A 144 -11.44 1.86 3.39
N LYS A 145 -10.62 2.43 2.50
CA LYS A 145 -11.06 3.05 1.24
C LYS A 145 -10.92 2.15 0.01
N LEU A 146 -10.61 0.87 0.20
CA LEU A 146 -10.51 -0.06 -0.94
C LEU A 146 -11.86 -0.12 -1.66
N MET A 147 -11.81 -0.01 -2.98
CA MET A 147 -12.94 -0.21 -3.87
C MET A 147 -12.71 -1.49 -4.67
N SER A 148 -13.78 -2.27 -4.80
CA SER A 148 -13.84 -3.41 -5.70
C SER A 148 -14.10 -2.97 -7.15
N VAL A 149 -13.97 -3.92 -8.07
CA VAL A 149 -14.40 -3.72 -9.47
C VAL A 149 -15.89 -3.41 -9.53
N GLU A 150 -16.69 -4.04 -8.66
CA GLU A 150 -18.15 -3.84 -8.62
C GLU A 150 -18.50 -2.43 -8.14
N ASP A 151 -17.79 -1.92 -7.13
CA ASP A 151 -17.97 -0.54 -6.65
C ASP A 151 -17.69 0.50 -7.74
N LEU A 152 -16.78 0.19 -8.68
CA LEU A 152 -16.47 1.07 -9.80
C LEU A 152 -17.39 0.92 -11.00
N MET A 153 -17.88 -0.30 -11.26
CA MET A 153 -18.81 -0.54 -12.37
C MET A 153 -20.25 -0.14 -12.02
N ASN A 154 -20.64 -0.17 -10.75
CA ASN A 154 -21.98 0.22 -10.27
C ASN A 154 -21.89 1.14 -9.03
N PRO A 155 -21.55 2.43 -9.20
CA PRO A 155 -21.30 3.32 -8.06
C PRO A 155 -22.54 3.80 -7.26
N SER A 156 -23.68 3.13 -7.37
CA SER A 156 -24.89 3.29 -6.52
C SER A 156 -25.75 2.03 -6.64
N GLU A 157 -26.26 1.40 -5.58
CA GLU A 157 -27.35 1.89 -4.72
C GLU A 157 -27.15 1.52 -3.23
N ASP A 158 -27.50 2.45 -2.32
CA ASP A 158 -27.71 2.27 -0.87
C ASP A 158 -26.60 1.63 0.01
N ARG A 159 -25.77 2.49 0.64
CA ARG A 159 -25.07 2.16 1.89
C ARG A 159 -25.72 2.84 3.11
N ASN A 160 -27.04 2.79 3.19
CA ASN A 160 -27.79 3.04 4.42
C ASN A 160 -28.47 1.74 4.85
N LYS A 161 -27.75 0.91 5.62
CA LYS A 161 -28.30 -0.03 6.59
C LYS A 161 -27.24 -0.44 7.59
#